data_AF-A0A1I2NK72-F1
#
_entry.id   AF-A0A1I2NK72-F1
#
_cell.length_a   1.000
_cell.length_b   1.000
_cell.length_c   1.000
_cell.angle_alpha   90.00
_cell.angle_beta   90.00
_cell.angle_gamma   90.00
#
_symmetry.space_group_name_H-M   'P 1'
#
loop_
_entity.id
_entity.type
_entity.pdbx_description
1 polymer ?
#
loop_
_entity_poly.entity_id
_entity_poly.type
_entity_poly.pdbx_seq_one_letter_code
_entity_poly.pdbx_strand_id
1 'polypeptide(L)'
;MTYKEFVNILEQQRKAFVVHHVVAEHQLEVLKLFEHWVKEKLPQTIGNERKGNKSSEKNGIANKEFGVFLEDVIAQARELLARRGINIYCISLGKTINSLQSSKCIRVFKDVDVFYRVYKSIPRKGQYKGQKLLTIELVMDGYKGSVFLPLLQKKDFIEKHMGMAIERETLHVENTGRYRFRLCFPFTVIPEQEHGVQYMGHILSEYIFITGKYMKHLGLSAGQMDPWSWPKPV
;
A
#
# COMPACT_ATOMS: atom_id res chain seq x y z
N MET A 1 8.08 -33.02 -1.36
CA MET A 1 8.81 -32.44 -0.22
C MET A 1 7.84 -32.29 0.94
N THR A 2 8.11 -32.95 2.06
CA THR A 2 7.27 -32.87 3.26
C THR A 2 7.57 -31.59 4.05
N TYR A 3 6.65 -31.18 4.93
CA TYR A 3 6.88 -30.03 5.82
C TYR A 3 8.16 -30.19 6.65
N LYS A 4 8.39 -31.40 7.18
CA LYS A 4 9.60 -31.72 7.95
C LYS A 4 10.86 -31.61 7.10
N GLU A 5 10.83 -32.06 5.85
CA GLU A 5 11.95 -31.89 4.91
C GLU A 5 12.21 -30.41 4.61
N PHE A 6 11.17 -29.63 4.33
CA PHE A 6 11.30 -28.20 4.03
C PHE A 6 11.89 -27.42 5.21
N VAL A 7 11.37 -27.62 6.43
CA VAL A 7 11.88 -26.95 7.63
C VAL A 7 13.33 -27.36 7.91
N ASN A 8 13.66 -28.64 7.74
CA ASN A 8 15.03 -29.12 7.93
C ASN A 8 16.00 -28.51 6.89
N ILE A 9 15.59 -28.42 5.62
CA ILE A 9 16.38 -27.76 4.57
C ILE A 9 16.58 -26.28 4.90
N LEU A 10 15.53 -25.58 5.34
CA LEU A 10 15.61 -24.17 5.73
C LEU A 10 16.58 -23.94 6.89
N GLU A 11 16.52 -24.78 7.93
CA GLU A 11 17.42 -24.72 9.08
C GLU A 11 18.87 -25.00 8.69
N GLN A 12 19.09 -25.97 7.80
CA GLN A 12 20.42 -26.29 7.27
C GLN A 12 21.00 -25.14 6.44
N GLN A 13 20.19 -24.54 5.56
CA GLN A 13 20.60 -23.39 4.75
C GLN A 13 20.91 -22.17 5.61
N ARG A 14 20.12 -21.91 6.66
CA ARG A 14 20.42 -20.84 7.63
C ARG A 14 21.76 -21.08 8.33
N LYS A 15 22.00 -22.30 8.83
CA LYS A 15 23.26 -22.66 9.51
C LYS A 15 24.45 -22.49 8.56
N ALA A 16 24.33 -22.98 7.33
CA ALA A 16 25.37 -22.82 6.31
C ALA A 16 25.62 -21.33 6.00
N PHE A 17 24.56 -20.54 5.84
CA PHE A 17 24.66 -19.10 5.56
C PHE A 17 25.41 -18.36 6.67
N VAL A 18 25.10 -18.62 7.94
CA VAL A 18 25.76 -18.01 9.10
C VAL A 18 27.22 -18.46 9.25
N VAL A 19 27.56 -19.70 8.89
CA VAL A 19 28.94 -20.20 8.94
C VAL A 19 29.79 -19.60 7.80
N HIS A 20 29.20 -19.40 6.63
CA HIS A 20 29.93 -18.89 5.44
C HIS A 20 30.01 -17.37 5.36
N HIS A 21 29.24 -16.62 6.15
CA HIS A 21 29.20 -15.17 6.12
C HIS A 21 29.46 -14.59 7.51
N VAL A 22 30.22 -13.49 7.60
CA VAL A 22 30.33 -12.72 8.84
C VAL A 22 29.03 -11.92 9.02
N VAL A 23 28.05 -12.54 9.66
CA VAL A 23 26.72 -11.97 9.88
C VAL A 23 26.71 -11.15 11.17
N ALA A 24 26.32 -9.88 11.10
CA ALA A 24 26.18 -9.01 12.27
C ALA A 24 24.96 -9.42 13.13
N GLU A 25 24.96 -9.09 14.43
CA GLU A 25 23.91 -9.50 15.37
C GLU A 25 22.48 -9.12 14.91
N HIS A 26 22.30 -7.93 14.34
CA HIS A 26 21.00 -7.48 13.82
C HIS A 26 20.52 -8.32 12.62
N GLN A 27 21.43 -8.83 11.78
CA GLN A 27 21.07 -9.70 10.66
C GLN A 27 20.71 -11.11 11.15
N LEU A 28 21.33 -11.59 12.22
CA LEU A 28 20.94 -12.84 12.88
C LEU A 28 19.53 -12.76 13.45
N GLU A 29 19.15 -11.61 14.02
CA GLU A 29 17.82 -11.38 14.55
C GLU A 29 16.76 -11.35 13.44
N VAL A 30 17.04 -10.65 12.32
CA VAL A 30 16.18 -10.66 11.13
C VAL A 30 16.00 -12.06 10.56
N LEU A 31 17.07 -12.87 10.50
CA LEU A 31 16.99 -14.27 10.02
C LEU A 31 16.14 -15.15 10.95
N LYS A 32 16.23 -14.95 12.28
CA LYS A 32 15.39 -15.65 13.25
C LYS A 32 13.92 -15.25 13.13
N LEU A 33 13.64 -13.96 12.96
CA LEU A 33 12.28 -13.45 12.75
C LEU A 33 11.68 -14.00 11.45
N PHE A 34 12.47 -14.04 10.39
CA PHE A 34 12.07 -14.64 9.12
C PHE A 34 11.75 -16.14 9.27
N GLU A 35 12.62 -16.91 9.93
CA GLU A 35 12.37 -18.34 10.15
C GLU A 35 11.14 -18.59 11.01
N HIS A 36 10.94 -17.79 12.06
CA HIS A 36 9.75 -17.85 12.89
C HIS A 36 8.49 -17.56 12.07
N TRP A 37 8.52 -16.51 11.25
CA TRP A 37 7.43 -16.16 10.34
C TRP A 37 7.13 -17.28 9.34
N VAL A 38 8.15 -17.91 8.74
CA VAL A 38 7.96 -19.04 7.82
C VAL A 38 7.33 -20.23 8.56
N LYS A 39 7.78 -20.54 9.78
CA LYS A 39 7.22 -21.63 10.60
C LYS A 39 5.76 -21.38 11.01
N GLU A 40 5.39 -20.12 11.28
CA GLU A 40 4.01 -19.74 11.61
C GLU A 40 3.09 -19.66 10.40
N LYS A 41 3.59 -19.25 9.23
CA LYS A 41 2.81 -18.98 8.01
C LYS A 41 2.74 -20.14 7.03
N LEU A 42 3.41 -21.27 7.27
CA LEU A 42 3.12 -22.54 6.60
C LEU A 42 2.02 -23.29 7.38
N PRO A 43 0.73 -23.12 7.06
CA PRO A 43 -0.30 -23.99 7.59
C PRO A 43 -0.05 -25.44 7.14
N GLN A 44 -0.51 -26.36 8.00
CA GLN A 44 -0.64 -27.81 7.80
C GLN A 44 -1.40 -28.15 6.50
N THR A 45 -0.80 -27.90 5.33
CA THR A 45 -1.45 -28.03 4.02
C THR A 45 -1.04 -29.33 3.31
N ILE A 46 -0.55 -30.30 4.08
CA ILE A 46 -0.33 -31.66 3.60
C ILE A 46 -0.72 -32.61 4.75
N GLY A 47 -2.00 -32.98 4.79
CA GLY A 47 -2.48 -34.08 5.63
C GLY A 47 -3.56 -33.68 6.63
N ASN A 48 -4.78 -34.10 6.29
CA ASN A 48 -5.91 -34.39 7.15
C ASN A 48 -7.06 -33.39 7.23
N GLU A 49 -8.21 -34.00 7.05
CA GLU A 49 -9.54 -33.46 6.92
C GLU A 49 -10.09 -32.88 8.22
N ARG A 50 -10.94 -31.86 8.07
CA ARG A 50 -12.08 -31.49 8.91
C ARG A 50 -11.92 -31.69 10.43
N LYS A 51 -11.80 -30.57 11.15
CA LYS A 51 -12.73 -30.21 12.23
C LYS A 51 -12.61 -28.72 12.53
N GLY A 52 -13.76 -28.05 12.55
CA GLY A 52 -13.84 -26.62 12.74
C GLY A 52 -13.24 -26.19 14.07
N ASN A 53 -12.40 -25.17 14.02
CA ASN A 53 -12.20 -24.26 15.14
C ASN A 53 -12.32 -22.85 14.60
N LYS A 54 -13.39 -22.17 15.04
CA LYS A 54 -13.56 -20.73 14.95
C LYS A 54 -12.42 -20.06 15.72
N SER A 55 -11.37 -19.66 15.03
CA SER A 55 -10.39 -18.68 15.51
C SER A 55 -10.14 -17.58 14.48
N SER A 56 -11.16 -17.30 13.66
CA SER A 56 -11.17 -16.20 12.70
C SER A 56 -11.86 -14.99 13.31
N GLU A 57 -11.14 -14.15 14.07
CA GLU A 57 -11.44 -12.72 14.29
C GLU A 57 -10.54 -12.15 15.41
N LYS A 58 -9.26 -11.91 15.12
CA LYS A 58 -8.48 -10.92 15.89
C LYS A 58 -7.77 -9.85 15.05
N ASN A 59 -7.66 -10.03 13.73
CA ASN A 59 -6.96 -9.06 12.87
C ASN A 59 -7.90 -8.04 12.20
N GLY A 60 -9.08 -7.82 12.77
CA GLY A 60 -10.08 -6.92 12.21
C GLY A 60 -10.00 -5.56 12.85
N ILE A 61 -9.16 -4.65 12.33
CA ILE A 61 -9.25 -3.22 12.66
C ILE A 61 -10.73 -2.81 12.51
N ALA A 62 -11.38 -2.47 13.62
CA ALA A 62 -12.78 -2.08 13.64
C ALA A 62 -12.93 -0.81 12.78
N ASN A 63 -14.09 -0.56 12.18
CA ASN A 63 -14.23 0.62 11.29
C ASN A 63 -13.94 1.95 12.00
N LYS A 64 -14.16 2.03 13.33
CA LYS A 64 -13.74 3.18 14.16
C LYS A 64 -12.21 3.33 14.23
N GLU A 65 -11.50 2.22 14.44
CA GLU A 65 -10.02 2.18 14.47
C GLU A 65 -9.41 2.42 13.10
N PHE A 66 -10.10 2.03 12.02
CA PHE A 66 -9.58 2.18 10.67
C PHE A 66 -9.51 3.63 10.21
N GLY A 67 -10.50 4.45 10.57
CA GLY A 67 -10.49 5.87 10.27
C GLY A 67 -9.29 6.56 10.92
N VAL A 68 -9.01 6.25 12.19
CA VAL A 68 -7.85 6.75 12.93
C VAL A 68 -6.55 6.27 12.28
N PHE A 69 -6.44 4.97 12.01
CA PHE A 69 -5.29 4.39 11.30
C PHE A 69 -5.00 5.08 9.96
N LEU A 70 -6.03 5.41 9.17
CA LEU A 70 -5.83 6.14 7.90
C LEU A 70 -5.29 7.56 8.13
N GLU A 71 -5.82 8.29 9.11
CA GLU A 71 -5.32 9.62 9.43
C GLU A 71 -3.86 9.56 9.88
N ASP A 72 -3.49 8.58 10.70
CA ASP A 72 -2.12 8.38 11.18
C ASP A 72 -1.16 8.03 10.03
N VAL A 73 -1.57 7.12 9.12
CA VAL A 73 -0.80 6.78 7.91
C VAL A 73 -0.56 8.00 7.04
N ILE A 74 -1.58 8.85 6.87
CA ILE A 74 -1.47 10.06 6.06
C ILE A 74 -0.62 11.12 6.76
N ALA A 75 -0.72 11.26 8.08
CA ALA A 75 0.12 12.15 8.86
C ALA A 75 1.59 11.75 8.74
N GLN A 76 1.90 10.46 8.89
CA GLN A 76 3.24 9.91 8.70
C GLN A 76 3.75 10.17 7.27
N ALA A 77 2.94 9.91 6.25
CA ALA A 77 3.33 10.16 4.87
C ALA A 77 3.56 11.64 4.59
N ARG A 78 2.74 12.53 5.17
CA ARG A 78 2.89 13.98 5.06
C ARG A 78 4.22 14.45 5.62
N GLU A 79 4.61 13.95 6.79
CA GLU A 79 5.90 14.29 7.40
C GLU A 79 7.08 13.86 6.51
N LEU A 80 7.05 12.61 6.04
CA LEU A 80 8.10 12.06 5.17
C LEU A 80 8.22 12.82 3.83
N LEU A 81 7.09 13.22 3.25
CA LEU A 81 7.05 14.01 2.01
C LEU A 81 7.48 15.46 2.23
N ALA A 82 7.13 16.07 3.35
CA ALA A 82 7.53 17.44 3.70
C ALA A 82 9.06 17.56 3.81
N ARG A 83 9.73 16.55 4.37
CA ARG A 83 11.21 16.45 4.38
C ARG A 83 11.83 16.42 2.97
N ARG A 84 11.05 16.06 1.95
CA ARG A 84 11.42 16.05 0.53
C ARG A 84 10.88 17.25 -0.25
N GLY A 85 10.35 18.26 0.44
CA GLY A 85 9.78 19.46 -0.18
C GLY A 85 8.47 19.20 -0.93
N ILE A 86 7.72 18.14 -0.58
CA ILE A 86 6.42 17.82 -1.17
C ILE A 86 5.33 18.02 -0.11
N ASN A 87 4.39 18.90 -0.39
CA ASN A 87 3.20 19.11 0.44
C ASN A 87 2.03 18.32 -0.12
N ILE A 88 1.27 17.68 0.78
CA ILE A 88 0.06 16.94 0.42
C ILE A 88 -1.15 17.45 1.22
N TYR A 89 -2.31 17.48 0.56
CA TYR A 89 -3.55 18.01 1.11
C TYR A 89 -4.65 16.95 1.07
N CYS A 90 -5.30 16.67 2.20
CA CYS A 90 -6.42 15.74 2.23
C CYS A 90 -7.68 16.41 1.69
N ILE A 91 -8.29 15.84 0.66
CA ILE A 91 -9.62 16.21 0.19
C ILE A 91 -10.63 15.28 0.86
N SER A 92 -11.26 15.73 1.93
CA SER A 92 -12.41 15.02 2.50
C SER A 92 -13.67 15.40 1.74
N LEU A 93 -14.24 14.44 0.97
CA LEU A 93 -15.59 14.56 0.41
C LEU A 93 -16.60 14.42 1.56
N GLY A 94 -17.11 15.55 2.06
CA GLY A 94 -18.15 15.60 3.09
C GLY A 94 -17.65 15.37 4.51
N LYS A 95 -17.39 16.47 5.24
CA LYS A 95 -17.41 16.46 6.71
C LYS A 95 -18.87 16.37 7.17
N THR A 96 -19.46 15.18 7.16
CA THR A 96 -20.48 14.89 8.16
C THR A 96 -19.73 14.59 9.44
N ILE A 97 -19.81 15.50 10.41
CA ILE A 97 -19.34 15.29 11.78
C ILE A 97 -19.87 13.91 12.21
N ASN A 98 -18.98 12.95 12.45
CA ASN A 98 -19.22 11.53 12.80
C ASN A 98 -19.23 10.47 11.67
N SER A 99 -19.03 10.80 10.39
CA SER A 99 -18.81 9.76 9.36
C SER A 99 -17.33 9.38 9.29
N LEU A 100 -16.98 8.26 9.93
CA LEU A 100 -15.67 7.62 9.80
C LEU A 100 -15.50 7.15 8.37
N GLN A 101 -14.75 7.93 7.58
CA GLN A 101 -14.60 7.67 6.15
C GLN A 101 -13.73 6.43 5.96
N SER A 102 -14.22 5.47 5.17
CA SER A 102 -13.46 4.29 4.71
C SER A 102 -12.44 4.62 3.61
N SER A 103 -12.33 5.89 3.25
CA SER A 103 -11.45 6.39 2.19
C SER A 103 -11.02 7.83 2.46
N LYS A 104 -9.84 8.18 1.97
CA LYS A 104 -9.28 9.53 2.00
C LYS A 104 -8.65 9.84 0.65
N CYS A 105 -8.96 11.00 0.08
CA CYS A 105 -8.32 11.49 -1.12
C CYS A 105 -7.20 12.47 -0.75
N ILE A 106 -6.11 12.45 -1.48
CA ILE A 106 -4.89 13.19 -1.22
C ILE A 106 -4.49 13.89 -2.52
N ARG A 107 -4.45 15.23 -2.47
CA ARG A 107 -4.00 16.07 -3.57
C ARG A 107 -2.53 16.44 -3.38
N VAL A 108 -1.78 16.38 -4.48
CA VAL A 108 -0.34 16.72 -4.53
C VAL A 108 -0.06 17.78 -5.60
N PHE A 109 -0.77 17.72 -6.73
CA PHE A 109 -0.64 18.66 -7.83
C PHE A 109 -1.72 19.73 -7.76
N LYS A 110 -1.36 20.95 -8.16
CA LYS A 110 -2.34 22.03 -8.35
C LYS A 110 -3.02 21.86 -9.70
N ASP A 111 -4.29 22.27 -9.76
CA ASP A 111 -5.03 22.52 -11.01
C ASP A 111 -5.33 21.31 -11.90
N VAL A 112 -5.18 20.08 -11.37
CA VAL A 112 -5.48 18.84 -12.11
C VAL A 112 -6.24 17.85 -11.23
N ASP A 113 -7.23 17.17 -11.80
CA ASP A 113 -8.01 16.11 -11.14
C ASP A 113 -7.25 14.77 -11.08
N VAL A 114 -5.94 14.85 -10.88
CA VAL A 114 -5.06 13.72 -10.59
C VAL A 114 -4.76 13.72 -9.09
N PHE A 115 -5.18 12.66 -8.40
CA PHE A 115 -5.08 12.58 -6.95
C PHE A 115 -4.82 11.14 -6.50
N TYR A 116 -4.32 11.00 -5.28
CA TYR A 116 -4.17 9.69 -4.65
C TYR A 116 -5.39 9.41 -3.77
N ARG A 117 -5.77 8.15 -3.65
CA ARG A 117 -6.83 7.72 -2.75
C ARG A 117 -6.38 6.53 -1.94
N VAL A 118 -6.57 6.59 -0.63
CA VAL A 118 -6.29 5.48 0.30
C VAL A 118 -7.62 5.03 0.87
N TYR A 119 -7.94 3.75 0.75
CA TYR A 119 -9.24 3.24 1.17
C TYR A 119 -9.23 1.77 1.55
N LYS A 120 -10.24 1.36 2.34
CA LYS A 120 -10.52 -0.04 2.64
C LYS A 120 -11.43 -0.63 1.58
N SER A 121 -11.12 -1.83 1.10
CA SER A 121 -11.98 -2.56 0.16
C SER A 121 -12.09 -4.04 0.52
N ILE A 122 -13.17 -4.67 0.05
CA ILE A 122 -13.36 -6.12 0.10
C ILE A 122 -13.80 -6.56 -1.30
N PRO A 123 -12.87 -6.93 -2.19
CA PRO A 123 -13.19 -7.31 -3.55
C PRO A 123 -14.11 -8.53 -3.61
N ARG A 124 -15.10 -8.50 -4.51
CA ARG A 124 -16.03 -9.63 -4.75
C ARG A 124 -15.51 -10.64 -5.77
N LYS A 125 -14.49 -10.27 -6.55
CA LYS A 125 -13.90 -11.03 -7.65
C LYS A 125 -12.38 -10.81 -7.68
N GLY A 126 -11.65 -11.65 -8.43
CA GLY A 126 -10.19 -11.58 -8.58
C GLY A 126 -9.42 -12.29 -7.47
N GLN A 127 -8.09 -12.13 -7.49
CA GLN A 127 -7.16 -12.83 -6.58
C GLN A 127 -7.38 -12.51 -5.09
N TYR A 128 -7.88 -11.32 -4.78
CA TYR A 128 -8.16 -10.87 -3.41
C TYR A 128 -9.62 -11.04 -2.98
N LYS A 129 -10.38 -11.92 -3.65
CA LYS A 129 -11.80 -12.12 -3.37
C LYS A 129 -12.04 -12.43 -1.88
N GLY A 130 -12.92 -11.65 -1.26
CA GLY A 130 -13.33 -11.82 0.14
C GLY A 130 -12.31 -11.34 1.19
N GLN A 131 -11.14 -10.84 0.76
CA GLN A 131 -10.12 -10.35 1.67
C GLN A 131 -10.34 -8.86 1.99
N LYS A 132 -10.07 -8.45 3.23
CA LYS A 132 -9.99 -7.04 3.62
C LYS A 132 -8.67 -6.48 3.11
N LEU A 133 -8.74 -5.47 2.26
CA LEU A 133 -7.58 -4.80 1.67
C LEU A 133 -7.50 -3.34 2.08
N LEU A 134 -6.30 -2.86 2.33
CA LEU A 134 -5.95 -1.45 2.24
C LEU A 134 -5.45 -1.21 0.82
N THR A 135 -6.05 -0.27 0.13
CA THR A 135 -5.70 0.06 -1.25
C THR A 135 -5.21 1.50 -1.30
N ILE A 136 -4.05 1.71 -1.91
CA ILE A 136 -3.53 3.02 -2.30
C ILE A 136 -3.65 3.08 -3.82
N GLU A 137 -4.32 4.09 -4.35
CA GLU A 137 -4.42 4.27 -5.79
C GLU A 137 -4.08 5.69 -6.22
N LEU A 138 -3.50 5.81 -7.42
CA LEU A 138 -3.36 7.05 -8.16
C LEU A 138 -4.49 7.09 -9.19
N VAL A 139 -5.38 8.07 -9.06
CA VAL A 139 -6.54 8.30 -9.93
C VAL A 139 -6.16 9.33 -10.98
N MET A 140 -6.36 8.99 -12.25
CA MET A 140 -6.00 9.79 -13.43
C MET A 140 -7.14 9.85 -14.46
N ASP A 141 -8.38 9.76 -13.99
CA ASP A 141 -9.57 9.66 -14.85
C ASP A 141 -9.65 10.87 -15.81
N GLY A 142 -9.83 10.61 -17.11
CA GLY A 142 -9.80 11.63 -18.17
C GLY A 142 -8.41 12.00 -18.71
N TYR A 143 -7.30 11.58 -18.08
CA TYR A 143 -5.93 11.97 -18.45
C TYR A 143 -5.15 10.87 -19.19
N LYS A 144 -5.76 10.26 -20.22
CA LYS A 144 -5.16 9.11 -20.94
C LYS A 144 -3.77 9.44 -21.53
N GLY A 145 -3.71 10.45 -22.40
CA GLY A 145 -2.51 10.76 -23.17
C GLY A 145 -1.48 11.58 -22.40
N SER A 146 -1.95 12.50 -21.55
CA SER A 146 -1.10 13.43 -20.83
C SER A 146 -0.46 12.84 -19.57
N VAL A 147 -1.09 11.85 -18.93
CA VAL A 147 -0.60 11.29 -17.65
C VAL A 147 -0.52 9.78 -17.68
N PHE A 148 -1.63 9.10 -17.98
CA PHE A 148 -1.71 7.66 -17.82
C PHE A 148 -0.75 6.88 -18.72
N LEU A 149 -0.76 7.12 -20.04
CA LEU A 149 0.12 6.42 -20.98
C LEU A 149 1.61 6.69 -20.73
N PRO A 150 2.06 7.95 -20.50
CA PRO A 150 3.44 8.21 -20.13
C PRO A 150 3.88 7.51 -18.84
N LEU A 151 3.03 7.53 -17.80
CA LEU A 151 3.34 6.86 -16.54
C LEU A 151 3.34 5.34 -16.69
N LEU A 152 2.48 4.80 -17.56
CA LEU A 152 2.45 3.38 -17.90
C LEU A 152 3.74 2.89 -18.54
N GLN A 153 4.37 3.69 -19.41
CA GLN A 153 5.67 3.38 -19.99
C GLN A 153 6.79 3.31 -18.93
N LYS A 154 6.57 3.88 -17.74
CA LYS A 154 7.50 3.84 -16.60
C LYS A 154 7.10 2.85 -15.53
N LYS A 155 6.00 2.10 -15.72
CA LYS A 155 5.43 1.20 -14.70
C LYS A 155 6.49 0.25 -14.12
N ASP A 156 7.22 -0.47 -14.96
CA ASP A 156 8.20 -1.47 -14.50
C ASP A 156 9.33 -0.82 -13.67
N PHE A 157 9.72 0.41 -13.99
CA PHE A 157 10.69 1.17 -13.19
C PHE A 157 10.11 1.57 -11.84
N ILE A 158 8.85 2.00 -11.79
CA ILE A 158 8.16 2.35 -10.55
C ILE A 158 8.02 1.09 -9.69
N GLU A 159 7.60 -0.04 -10.25
CA GLU A 159 7.46 -1.31 -9.54
C GLU A 159 8.79 -1.80 -8.99
N LYS A 160 9.87 -1.73 -9.78
CA LYS A 160 11.22 -2.08 -9.34
C LYS A 160 11.68 -1.22 -8.17
N HIS A 161 11.37 0.08 -8.18
CA HIS A 161 11.75 0.99 -7.10
C HIS A 161 10.91 0.76 -5.84
N MET A 162 9.61 0.49 -6.01
CA MET A 162 8.72 0.16 -4.90
C MET A 162 8.96 -1.24 -4.33
N GLY A 163 9.55 -2.15 -5.11
CA GLY A 163 9.61 -3.58 -4.78
C GLY A 163 8.22 -4.24 -4.80
N MET A 164 7.25 -3.65 -5.51
CA MET A 164 5.84 -4.06 -5.48
C MET A 164 5.19 -3.93 -6.84
N ALA A 165 4.25 -4.84 -7.13
CA ALA A 165 3.44 -4.76 -8.34
C ALA A 165 2.38 -3.65 -8.23
N ILE A 166 2.21 -2.91 -9.31
CA ILE A 166 1.18 -1.91 -9.53
C ILE A 166 0.09 -2.53 -10.39
N GLU A 167 -1.09 -2.67 -9.82
CA GLU A 167 -2.27 -3.13 -10.55
C GLU A 167 -2.88 -2.00 -11.38
N ARG A 168 -3.49 -2.38 -12.49
CA ARG A 168 -4.24 -1.50 -13.39
C ARG A 168 -5.71 -1.88 -13.42
N GLU A 169 -6.51 -0.98 -13.96
CA GLU A 169 -7.85 -1.36 -14.42
C GLU A 169 -7.77 -2.31 -15.62
N THR A 170 -8.86 -3.02 -15.90
CA THR A 170 -8.94 -3.81 -17.14
C THR A 170 -9.03 -2.89 -18.36
N LEU A 171 -8.55 -3.34 -19.52
CA LEU A 171 -8.63 -2.56 -20.77
C LEU A 171 -10.05 -2.06 -21.08
N HIS A 172 -11.07 -2.86 -20.75
CA HIS A 172 -12.46 -2.47 -20.92
C HIS A 172 -12.82 -1.23 -20.07
N VAL A 173 -12.39 -1.19 -18.81
CA VAL A 173 -12.63 -0.05 -17.90
C VAL A 173 -11.78 1.16 -18.32
N GLU A 174 -10.53 0.95 -18.71
CA GLU A 174 -9.65 2.02 -19.20
C GLU A 174 -10.23 2.71 -20.44
N ASN A 175 -10.87 1.95 -21.35
CA ASN A 175 -11.54 2.50 -22.53
C ASN A 175 -12.73 3.41 -22.18
N THR A 176 -13.25 3.37 -20.94
CA THR A 176 -14.29 4.29 -20.44
C THR A 176 -13.72 5.58 -19.85
N GLY A 177 -12.41 5.81 -19.95
CA GLY A 177 -11.75 7.00 -19.41
C GLY A 177 -11.33 6.89 -17.95
N ARG A 178 -11.41 5.69 -17.35
CA ARG A 178 -11.05 5.44 -15.95
C ARG A 178 -9.66 4.82 -15.85
N TYR A 179 -8.73 5.57 -15.29
CA TYR A 179 -7.30 5.24 -15.31
C TYR A 179 -6.75 5.23 -13.90
N ARG A 180 -6.29 4.06 -13.43
CA ARG A 180 -5.78 3.90 -12.07
C ARG A 180 -4.57 3.00 -12.01
N PHE A 181 -3.64 3.39 -11.15
CA PHE A 181 -2.55 2.55 -10.65
C PHE A 181 -2.75 2.28 -9.18
N ARG A 182 -2.78 1.00 -8.80
CA ARG A 182 -3.12 0.57 -7.44
C ARG A 182 -2.02 -0.27 -6.81
N LEU A 183 -1.85 -0.07 -5.51
CA LEU A 183 -1.15 -0.97 -4.60
C LEU A 183 -2.18 -1.57 -3.65
N CYS A 184 -2.22 -2.89 -3.56
CA CYS A 184 -3.22 -3.64 -2.79
C CYS A 184 -2.55 -4.42 -1.65
N PHE A 185 -2.94 -4.14 -0.41
CA PHE A 185 -2.37 -4.74 0.80
C PHE A 185 -3.44 -5.50 1.57
N PRO A 186 -3.41 -6.84 1.57
CA PRO A 186 -4.20 -7.61 2.52
C PRO A 186 -3.89 -7.18 3.96
N PHE A 187 -4.92 -6.94 4.77
CA PHE A 187 -4.72 -6.57 6.18
C PHE A 187 -3.90 -7.60 6.97
N THR A 188 -3.86 -8.84 6.50
CA THR A 188 -3.06 -9.93 7.07
C THR A 188 -1.55 -9.74 6.94
N VAL A 189 -1.09 -8.84 6.06
CA VAL A 189 0.34 -8.56 5.83
C VAL A 189 0.76 -7.20 6.38
N ILE A 190 -0.19 -6.38 6.84
CA ILE A 190 0.11 -5.09 7.45
C ILE A 190 0.50 -5.36 8.91
N PRO A 191 1.67 -4.87 9.39
CA PRO A 191 2.04 -5.00 10.78
C PRO A 191 0.99 -4.37 11.71
N GLU A 192 0.93 -4.85 12.94
CA GLU A 192 -0.06 -4.34 13.89
C GLU A 192 0.24 -2.88 14.30
N GLN A 193 -0.84 -2.13 14.55
CA GLN A 193 -0.85 -0.80 15.17
C GLN A 193 0.23 0.17 14.62
N GLU A 194 1.14 0.62 15.49
CA GLU A 194 2.13 1.67 15.18
C GLU A 194 3.10 1.26 14.07
N HIS A 195 3.55 0.00 14.07
CA HIS A 195 4.39 -0.52 12.99
C HIS A 195 3.65 -0.53 11.65
N GLY A 196 2.33 -0.79 11.68
CA GLY A 196 1.48 -0.70 10.49
C GLY A 196 1.38 0.72 9.95
N VAL A 197 1.25 1.71 10.84
CA VAL A 197 1.21 3.14 10.48
C VAL A 197 2.53 3.56 9.85
N GLN A 198 3.66 3.24 10.48
CA GLN A 198 4.99 3.57 9.98
C GLN A 198 5.24 2.94 8.61
N TYR A 199 4.94 1.63 8.48
CA TYR A 199 5.11 0.88 7.24
C TYR A 199 4.25 1.46 6.11
N MET A 200 2.94 1.64 6.34
CA MET A 200 2.04 2.14 5.31
C MET A 200 2.28 3.62 4.99
N GLY A 201 2.67 4.43 5.98
CA GLY A 201 3.06 5.82 5.77
C GLY A 201 4.31 5.94 4.90
N HIS A 202 5.30 5.08 5.12
CA HIS A 202 6.49 5.01 4.27
C HIS A 202 6.11 4.63 2.83
N ILE A 203 5.36 3.55 2.63
CA ILE A 203 4.90 3.10 1.31
C ILE A 203 4.11 4.19 0.59
N LEU A 204 3.17 4.85 1.27
CA LEU A 204 2.38 5.94 0.68
C LEU A 204 3.28 7.11 0.27
N SER A 205 4.24 7.48 1.12
CA SER A 205 5.19 8.56 0.82
C SER A 205 6.09 8.23 -0.38
N GLU A 206 6.62 7.01 -0.47
CA GLU A 206 7.44 6.58 -1.59
C GLU A 206 6.64 6.53 -2.88
N TYR A 207 5.44 5.97 -2.83
CA TYR A 207 4.58 5.88 -3.99
C TYR A 207 4.25 7.27 -4.55
N ILE A 208 3.87 8.22 -3.69
CA ILE A 208 3.63 9.61 -4.07
C ILE A 208 4.91 10.26 -4.62
N PHE A 209 6.04 10.07 -3.96
CA PHE A 209 7.31 10.67 -4.36
C PHE A 209 7.76 10.20 -5.76
N ILE A 210 7.78 8.89 -6.00
CA ILE A 210 8.26 8.30 -7.25
C ILE A 210 7.34 8.64 -8.40
N THR A 211 6.03 8.41 -8.24
CA THR A 211 5.05 8.76 -9.29
C THR A 211 5.01 10.28 -9.51
N GLY A 212 5.18 11.07 -8.46
CA GLY A 212 5.24 12.52 -8.53
C GLY A 212 6.46 13.08 -9.25
N LYS A 213 7.62 12.42 -9.18
CA LYS A 213 8.79 12.78 -10.01
C LYS A 213 8.46 12.67 -11.50
N TYR A 214 7.87 11.55 -11.91
CA TYR A 214 7.48 11.35 -13.30
C TYR A 214 6.39 12.34 -13.73
N MET A 215 5.40 12.59 -12.88
CA MET A 215 4.36 13.58 -13.17
C MET A 215 4.91 15.00 -13.33
N LYS A 216 5.92 15.41 -12.55
CA LYS A 216 6.62 16.70 -12.74
C LYS A 216 7.26 16.82 -14.12
N HIS A 217 7.85 15.75 -14.65
CA HIS A 217 8.41 15.74 -16.01
C HIS A 217 7.33 15.84 -17.11
N LEU A 218 6.08 15.54 -16.79
CA LEU A 218 4.93 15.68 -17.69
C LEU A 218 4.26 17.06 -17.60
N GLY A 219 4.84 18.00 -16.85
CA GLY A 219 4.31 19.36 -16.67
C GLY A 219 3.36 19.54 -15.49
N LEU A 220 3.13 18.51 -14.65
CA LEU A 220 2.36 18.66 -13.40
C LEU A 220 3.25 19.20 -12.29
N SER A 221 3.11 20.48 -11.95
CA SER A 221 3.85 21.08 -10.82
C SER A 221 3.21 20.73 -9.48
N ALA A 222 3.99 20.15 -8.56
CA ALA A 222 3.64 20.11 -7.15
C ALA A 222 3.76 21.54 -6.60
N GLY A 223 2.66 22.18 -6.24
CA GLY A 223 2.67 23.59 -5.83
C GLY A 223 2.56 23.78 -4.32
N GLN A 224 3.22 24.82 -3.79
CA GLN A 224 2.90 25.40 -2.47
C GLN A 224 1.50 26.02 -2.55
N MET A 225 0.48 25.40 -1.94
CA MET A 225 -0.88 25.94 -1.94
C MET A 225 -0.99 27.05 -0.90
N ASP A 226 -1.56 28.19 -1.32
CA ASP A 226 -2.03 29.23 -0.41
C ASP A 226 -3.29 28.68 0.29
N PRO A 227 -3.37 28.65 1.64
CA PRO A 227 -4.51 28.08 2.36
C PRO A 227 -5.88 28.67 1.96
N TRP A 228 -5.89 29.80 1.26
CA TRP A 228 -7.07 30.58 0.89
C TRP A 228 -7.52 30.42 -0.56
N SER A 229 -6.84 29.63 -1.39
CA SER A 229 -7.17 29.47 -2.82
C SER A 229 -8.29 28.45 -3.10
N TRP A 230 -9.38 28.49 -2.34
CA TRP A 230 -10.58 27.70 -2.63
C TRP A 230 -11.47 28.45 -3.63
N PRO A 231 -11.98 27.80 -4.69
CA PRO A 231 -13.11 28.36 -5.42
C PRO A 231 -14.29 28.40 -4.46
N LYS A 232 -14.89 29.58 -4.29
CA LYS A 232 -16.17 29.69 -3.59
C LYS A 232 -17.19 28.83 -4.36
N PRO A 233 -18.01 28.02 -3.66
CA PRO A 233 -19.09 27.30 -4.32
C PRO A 233 -20.03 28.31 -5.00
N VAL A 234 -20.36 28.04 -6.25
CA VAL A 234 -21.42 28.72 -7.01
C VAL A 234 -22.77 28.31 -6.45
#